data_AF-A0A8T5SS05-F1
#
_entry.id   AF-A0A8T5SS05-F1
#
_cell.length_a   1.000
_cell.length_b   1.000
_cell.length_c   1.000
_cell.angle_alpha   90.00
_cell.angle_beta   90.00
_cell.angle_gamma   90.00
#
_symmetry.space_group_name_H-M   'P 1'
#
loop_
_entity.id
_entity.type
_entity.pdbx_description
1 polymer ?
#
loop_
_entity_poly.entity_id
_entity_poly.type
_entity_poly.pdbx_seq_one_letter_code
_entity_poly.pdbx_strand_id
1 'polypeptide(L)'
;MLLEPDIKKLAVESRQRLVQEFAEKYANLRERVRRVPEADALKISEELSCPLEIALIAYLINMDGIMGVKQAVGLLSTELQRRATVGEDVPNLPGNIMEFALTEGRWVSHIYGSFVRQIELQVRGLANLEEGVEGPAIEIEKALSIIAARTKMSETIIAPVIEEWLKEHPKATSKDVLISFGQGITKWNMSTLNGKFIQVQRRIQALFRVLRESLLTPSDSFTMDGALGRIDTLIEELGRPFDEMNQRAVSHFLLHIAPRQATGRGDRSPYVSVGVTSTRGNKAEPDLSSPFDFLERDVKLAKRRNGIEREEYLKEKIDRVLRVLRYQENTYAESVEKCLTEIIDRLNLVDTSVAVVIENSKAAIASTPEPERAKISVLIIYDFVTLNVYGVEAS
;
A
#
# COMPACT_ATOMS: atom_id res chain seq x y z
N MET A 1 -26.25 10.74 7.78
CA MET A 1 -25.89 9.34 7.51
C MET A 1 -26.12 9.10 6.02
N LEU A 2 -25.19 8.50 5.28
CA LEU A 2 -25.45 8.14 3.87
C LEU A 2 -26.64 7.17 3.83
N LEU A 3 -27.60 7.42 2.95
CA LEU A 3 -28.75 6.55 2.80
C LEU A 3 -28.29 5.24 2.16
N GLU A 4 -28.89 4.12 2.58
CA GLU A 4 -28.63 2.79 2.03
C GLU A 4 -28.64 2.70 0.49
N PRO A 5 -29.53 3.39 -0.25
CA PRO A 5 -29.43 3.48 -1.72
C PRO A 5 -28.16 4.16 -2.24
N ASP A 6 -27.64 5.19 -1.56
CA ASP A 6 -26.41 5.89 -1.98
C ASP A 6 -25.19 4.99 -1.79
N ILE A 7 -25.16 4.23 -0.69
CA ILE A 7 -24.11 3.22 -0.43
C ILE A 7 -24.13 2.15 -1.52
N LYS A 8 -25.33 1.65 -1.87
CA LYS A 8 -25.48 0.66 -2.95
C LYS A 8 -24.99 1.21 -4.29
N LYS A 9 -25.32 2.46 -4.62
CA LYS A 9 -24.86 3.10 -5.87
C LYS A 9 -23.33 3.20 -5.92
N LEU A 10 -22.72 3.71 -4.85
CA LEU A 10 -21.25 3.82 -4.75
C LEU A 10 -20.55 2.45 -4.79
N ALA A 11 -21.15 1.43 -4.17
CA ALA A 11 -20.65 0.07 -4.24
C ALA A 11 -20.70 -0.50 -5.67
N VAL A 12 -21.76 -0.19 -6.44
CA VAL A 12 -21.86 -0.58 -7.86
C VAL A 12 -20.82 0.14 -8.71
N GLU A 13 -20.60 1.44 -8.51
CA GLU A 13 -19.56 2.21 -9.21
C GLU A 13 -18.16 1.67 -8.88
N SER A 14 -17.88 1.35 -7.61
CA SER A 14 -16.62 0.73 -7.19
C SER A 14 -16.41 -0.64 -7.84
N ARG A 15 -17.45 -1.48 -7.88
CA ARG A 15 -17.41 -2.77 -8.59
C ARG A 15 -17.11 -2.57 -10.08
N GLN A 16 -17.76 -1.63 -10.75
CA GLN A 16 -17.53 -1.38 -12.17
C GLN A 16 -16.08 -0.96 -12.43
N ARG A 17 -15.51 -0.10 -11.57
CA ARG A 17 -14.10 0.28 -11.64
C ARG A 17 -13.18 -0.94 -11.42
N LEU A 18 -13.47 -1.79 -10.43
CA LEU A 18 -12.70 -3.01 -10.19
C LEU A 18 -12.69 -3.93 -11.41
N VAL A 19 -13.85 -4.16 -12.02
CA VAL A 19 -13.99 -4.98 -13.23
C VAL A 19 -13.20 -4.39 -14.40
N GLN A 20 -13.24 -3.06 -14.58
CA GLN A 20 -12.43 -2.38 -15.60
C GLN A 20 -10.93 -2.54 -15.34
N GLU A 21 -10.46 -2.27 -14.12
CA GLU A 21 -9.06 -2.46 -13.72
C GLU A 21 -8.60 -3.91 -13.95
N PHE A 22 -9.48 -4.87 -13.66
CA PHE A 22 -9.20 -6.29 -13.83
C PHE A 22 -9.15 -6.68 -15.31
N ALA A 23 -10.03 -6.14 -16.15
CA ALA A 23 -10.02 -6.37 -17.59
C ALA A 23 -8.74 -5.80 -18.25
N GLU A 24 -8.35 -4.58 -17.87
CA GLU A 24 -7.16 -3.91 -18.41
C GLU A 24 -5.86 -4.60 -17.96
N LYS A 25 -5.74 -4.94 -16.67
CA LYS A 25 -4.54 -5.59 -16.13
C LYS A 25 -4.41 -7.06 -16.54
N TYR A 26 -5.50 -7.80 -16.69
CA TYR A 26 -5.46 -9.22 -17.08
C TYR A 26 -5.07 -9.42 -18.54
N ALA A 27 -5.58 -8.57 -19.45
CA ALA A 27 -5.12 -8.54 -20.83
C ALA A 27 -3.60 -8.33 -20.90
N ASN A 28 -3.10 -7.40 -20.09
CA ASN A 28 -1.67 -7.11 -19.98
C ASN A 28 -0.87 -8.30 -19.40
N LEU A 29 -1.35 -8.96 -18.34
CA LEU A 29 -0.64 -10.10 -17.73
C LEU A 29 -0.50 -11.27 -18.71
N ARG A 30 -1.57 -11.61 -19.44
CA ARG A 30 -1.56 -12.69 -20.44
C ARG A 30 -0.58 -12.44 -21.58
N GLU A 31 -0.48 -11.19 -22.04
CA GLU A 31 0.50 -10.79 -23.05
C GLU A 31 1.94 -10.80 -22.51
N ARG A 32 2.14 -10.34 -21.28
CA ARG A 32 3.45 -10.27 -20.62
C ARG A 32 4.02 -11.65 -20.32
N VAL A 33 3.20 -12.63 -19.98
CA VAL A 33 3.63 -14.03 -19.75
C VAL A 33 4.35 -14.59 -20.97
N ARG A 34 3.88 -14.28 -22.20
CA ARG A 34 4.52 -14.74 -23.45
C ARG A 34 5.91 -14.16 -23.68
N ARG A 35 6.27 -13.08 -22.95
CA ARG A 35 7.56 -12.39 -23.06
C ARG A 35 8.53 -12.77 -21.94
N VAL A 36 8.10 -13.62 -21.00
CA VAL A 36 8.98 -14.08 -19.93
C VAL A 36 10.04 -15.02 -20.53
N PRO A 37 11.34 -14.83 -20.21
CA PRO A 37 12.37 -15.76 -20.63
C PRO A 37 12.12 -17.15 -20.05
N GLU A 38 12.01 -18.15 -20.92
CA GLU A 38 11.69 -19.53 -20.52
C GLU A 38 12.76 -20.11 -19.59
N ALA A 39 14.04 -19.78 -19.80
CA ALA A 39 15.14 -20.21 -18.95
C ALA A 39 15.01 -19.75 -17.49
N ASP A 40 14.55 -18.51 -17.27
CA ASP A 40 14.37 -17.97 -15.92
C ASP A 40 13.18 -18.61 -15.21
N ALA A 41 12.09 -18.85 -15.95
CA ALA A 41 10.91 -19.53 -15.42
C ALA A 41 11.17 -21.01 -15.13
N LEU A 42 11.91 -21.71 -15.98
CA LEU A 42 12.33 -23.10 -15.74
C LEU A 42 13.19 -23.21 -14.49
N LYS A 43 14.14 -22.30 -14.29
CA LYS A 43 14.96 -22.26 -13.08
C LYS A 43 14.11 -22.13 -11.82
N ILE A 44 13.12 -21.22 -11.82
CA ILE A 44 12.20 -21.04 -10.69
C ILE A 44 11.35 -22.31 -10.46
N SER A 45 10.83 -22.89 -11.54
CA SER A 45 10.04 -24.13 -11.53
C SER A 45 10.81 -25.28 -10.88
N GLU A 46 12.08 -25.47 -11.26
CA GLU A 46 12.96 -26.50 -10.70
C GLU A 46 13.33 -26.21 -9.23
N GLU A 47 13.77 -24.99 -8.93
CA GLU A 47 14.21 -24.59 -7.58
C GLU A 47 13.08 -24.67 -6.54
N LEU A 48 11.85 -24.33 -6.93
CA LEU A 48 10.69 -24.30 -6.03
C LEU A 48 9.72 -25.46 -6.23
N SER A 49 10.01 -26.37 -7.16
CA SER A 49 9.20 -27.56 -7.46
C SER A 49 7.73 -27.21 -7.73
N CYS A 50 7.48 -26.22 -8.58
CA CYS A 50 6.14 -25.79 -8.99
C CYS A 50 5.94 -25.93 -10.51
N PRO A 51 4.69 -25.99 -11.01
CA PRO A 51 4.43 -25.95 -12.45
C PRO A 51 5.04 -24.72 -13.12
N LEU A 52 5.50 -24.88 -14.36
CA LEU A 52 6.14 -23.81 -15.15
C LEU A 52 5.22 -22.58 -15.27
N GLU A 53 3.91 -22.81 -15.40
CA GLU A 53 2.89 -21.77 -15.49
C GLU A 53 2.84 -20.90 -14.23
N ILE A 54 2.97 -21.52 -13.05
CA ILE A 54 3.05 -20.80 -11.77
C ILE A 54 4.36 -20.02 -11.68
N ALA A 55 5.47 -20.61 -12.13
CA ALA A 55 6.77 -19.96 -12.15
C ALA A 55 6.79 -18.71 -13.05
N LEU A 56 6.17 -18.77 -14.23
CA LEU A 56 6.03 -17.64 -15.17
C LEU A 56 5.32 -16.45 -14.51
N ILE A 57 4.20 -16.70 -13.82
CA ILE A 57 3.43 -15.66 -13.14
C ILE A 57 4.20 -15.11 -11.93
N ALA A 58 4.81 -15.99 -11.13
CA ALA A 58 5.61 -15.58 -9.97
C ALA A 58 6.80 -14.70 -10.37
N TYR A 59 7.44 -14.99 -11.52
CA TYR A 59 8.48 -14.15 -12.10
C TYR A 59 7.96 -12.75 -12.41
N LEU A 60 6.80 -12.62 -13.07
CA LEU A 60 6.21 -11.32 -13.38
C LEU A 60 5.84 -10.52 -12.13
N ILE A 61 5.26 -11.16 -11.12
CA ILE A 61 4.93 -10.52 -9.83
C ILE A 61 6.19 -9.97 -9.15
N ASN A 62 7.30 -10.71 -9.23
CA ASN A 62 8.60 -10.27 -8.71
C ASN A 62 9.19 -9.12 -9.52
N MET A 63 9.11 -9.18 -10.86
CA MET A 63 9.56 -8.10 -11.73
C MET A 63 8.75 -6.80 -11.54
N ASP A 64 7.46 -6.92 -11.23
CA ASP A 64 6.60 -5.78 -10.89
C ASP A 64 6.88 -5.22 -9.48
N GLY A 65 7.80 -5.82 -8.72
CA GLY A 65 8.21 -5.36 -7.40
C GLY A 65 7.14 -5.55 -6.32
N ILE A 66 6.13 -6.41 -6.57
CA ILE A 66 5.03 -6.63 -5.64
C ILE A 66 5.48 -7.51 -4.47
N MET A 67 6.09 -8.66 -4.77
CA MET A 67 6.66 -9.58 -3.78
C MET A 67 7.70 -10.51 -4.40
N GLY A 68 8.52 -11.14 -3.55
CA GLY A 68 9.53 -12.10 -4.01
C GLY A 68 8.93 -13.38 -4.60
N VAL A 69 9.65 -14.00 -5.55
CA VAL A 69 9.23 -15.21 -6.27
C VAL A 69 8.75 -16.33 -5.33
N LYS A 70 9.52 -16.62 -4.27
CA LYS A 70 9.16 -17.68 -3.30
C LYS A 70 7.82 -17.42 -2.60
N GLN A 71 7.51 -16.16 -2.29
CA GLN A 71 6.24 -15.80 -1.66
C GLN A 71 5.09 -15.92 -2.68
N ALA A 72 5.30 -15.44 -3.91
CA ALA A 72 4.31 -15.53 -4.97
C ALA A 72 3.95 -16.99 -5.29
N VAL A 73 4.95 -17.86 -5.47
CA VAL A 73 4.74 -19.31 -5.66
C VAL A 73 3.99 -19.89 -4.45
N GLY A 74 4.39 -19.56 -3.22
CA GLY A 74 3.73 -20.05 -2.02
C GLY A 74 2.24 -19.70 -1.95
N LEU A 75 1.86 -18.48 -2.32
CA LEU A 75 0.45 -18.06 -2.36
C LEU A 75 -0.33 -18.80 -3.45
N LEU A 76 0.20 -18.86 -4.68
CA LEU A 76 -0.41 -19.56 -5.80
C LEU A 76 -0.63 -21.05 -5.49
N SER A 77 0.38 -21.70 -4.92
CA SER A 77 0.30 -23.11 -4.52
C SER A 77 -0.69 -23.34 -3.38
N THR A 78 -0.81 -22.40 -2.44
CA THR A 78 -1.77 -22.51 -1.32
C THR A 78 -3.21 -22.51 -1.83
N GLU A 79 -3.54 -21.64 -2.77
CA GLU A 79 -4.89 -21.61 -3.36
C GLU A 79 -5.16 -22.87 -4.20
N LEU A 80 -4.17 -23.35 -4.95
CA LEU A 80 -4.29 -24.60 -5.72
C LEU A 80 -4.58 -25.79 -4.78
N GLN A 81 -3.88 -25.87 -3.65
CA GLN A 81 -4.12 -26.88 -2.62
C GLN A 81 -5.48 -26.71 -1.92
N ARG A 82 -5.92 -25.49 -1.66
CA ARG A 82 -7.26 -25.21 -1.10
C ARG A 82 -8.34 -25.75 -2.03
N ARG A 83 -8.25 -25.44 -3.33
CA ARG A 83 -9.17 -25.93 -4.36
C ARG A 83 -9.25 -27.45 -4.40
N ALA A 84 -8.11 -28.12 -4.37
CA ALA A 84 -8.06 -29.58 -4.25
C ALA A 84 -8.78 -30.10 -2.99
N THR A 85 -8.57 -29.44 -1.85
CA THR A 85 -9.19 -29.82 -0.55
C THR A 85 -10.71 -29.68 -0.55
N VAL A 86 -11.26 -28.68 -1.27
CA VAL A 86 -12.72 -28.46 -1.37
C VAL A 86 -13.38 -29.19 -2.55
N GLY A 87 -12.62 -30.06 -3.24
CA GLY A 87 -13.09 -30.86 -4.37
C GLY A 87 -13.29 -30.07 -5.66
N GLU A 88 -12.62 -28.93 -5.81
CA GLU A 88 -12.61 -28.06 -7.01
C GLU A 88 -11.22 -28.03 -7.64
N ASP A 89 -10.55 -29.20 -7.67
CA ASP A 89 -9.17 -29.32 -8.11
C ASP A 89 -8.99 -28.81 -9.55
N VAL A 90 -7.86 -28.13 -9.78
CA VAL A 90 -7.51 -27.65 -11.12
C VAL A 90 -6.85 -28.82 -11.86
N PRO A 91 -7.41 -29.30 -12.98
CA PRO A 91 -6.83 -30.42 -13.70
C PRO A 91 -5.37 -30.11 -14.05
N ASN A 92 -4.47 -31.08 -13.80
CA ASN A 92 -3.04 -30.95 -14.03
C ASN A 92 -2.69 -31.01 -15.54
N LEU A 93 -3.22 -30.04 -16.28
CA LEU A 93 -2.96 -29.79 -17.68
C LEU A 93 -2.38 -28.38 -17.80
N PRO A 94 -1.31 -28.17 -18.60
CA PRO A 94 -0.66 -26.86 -18.73
C PRO A 94 -1.62 -25.69 -18.98
N GLY A 95 -2.59 -25.87 -19.87
CA GLY A 95 -3.59 -24.84 -20.16
C GLY A 95 -4.45 -24.46 -18.95
N ASN A 96 -4.87 -25.44 -18.15
CA ASN A 96 -5.72 -25.21 -16.99
C ASN A 96 -4.94 -24.55 -15.85
N ILE A 97 -3.70 -25.00 -15.62
CA ILE A 97 -2.81 -24.39 -14.63
C ILE A 97 -2.47 -22.95 -15.04
N MET A 98 -2.27 -22.69 -16.33
CA MET A 98 -2.03 -21.32 -16.82
C MET A 98 -3.22 -20.40 -16.57
N GLU A 99 -4.45 -20.80 -16.90
CA GLU A 99 -5.64 -19.97 -16.63
C GLU A 99 -5.86 -19.73 -15.14
N PHE A 100 -5.60 -20.75 -14.32
CA PHE A 100 -5.60 -20.60 -12.87
C PHE A 100 -4.53 -19.59 -12.42
N ALA A 101 -3.28 -19.78 -12.85
CA ALA A 101 -2.15 -18.97 -12.42
C ALA A 101 -2.30 -17.50 -12.86
N LEU A 102 -2.86 -17.25 -14.05
CA LEU A 102 -3.19 -15.91 -14.51
C LEU A 102 -4.26 -15.27 -13.60
N THR A 103 -5.34 -16.00 -13.32
CA THR A 103 -6.48 -15.50 -12.53
C THR A 103 -6.05 -15.19 -11.10
N GLU A 104 -5.36 -16.14 -10.46
CA GLU A 104 -4.86 -15.99 -9.10
C GLU A 104 -3.73 -14.96 -9.03
N GLY A 105 -2.83 -14.95 -10.01
CA GLY A 105 -1.75 -13.96 -10.12
C GLY A 105 -2.26 -12.53 -10.16
N ARG A 106 -3.41 -12.29 -10.82
CA ARG A 106 -4.12 -11.01 -10.80
C ARG A 106 -4.61 -10.65 -9.39
N TRP A 107 -5.23 -11.59 -8.68
CA TRP A 107 -5.68 -11.35 -7.31
C TRP A 107 -4.53 -11.08 -6.36
N VAL A 108 -3.47 -11.89 -6.42
CA VAL A 108 -2.24 -11.68 -5.64
C VAL A 108 -1.67 -10.28 -5.93
N SER A 109 -1.57 -9.89 -7.20
CA SER A 109 -1.06 -8.57 -7.59
C SER A 109 -1.95 -7.43 -7.12
N HIS A 110 -3.27 -7.61 -7.14
CA HIS A 110 -4.23 -6.60 -6.67
C HIS A 110 -4.18 -6.46 -5.15
N ILE A 111 -4.29 -7.57 -4.41
CA ILE A 111 -4.32 -7.63 -2.95
C ILE A 111 -3.02 -7.08 -2.38
N TYR A 112 -1.86 -7.52 -2.87
CA TYR A 112 -0.56 -7.10 -2.34
C TYR A 112 -0.02 -5.81 -2.96
N GLY A 113 -0.73 -5.24 -3.94
CA GLY A 113 -0.37 -4.01 -4.64
C GLY A 113 -1.39 -2.89 -4.42
N SER A 114 -2.24 -2.66 -5.41
CA SER A 114 -3.12 -1.47 -5.47
C SER A 114 -4.13 -1.41 -4.33
N PHE A 115 -4.69 -2.55 -3.90
CA PHE A 115 -5.72 -2.60 -2.87
C PHE A 115 -5.21 -2.10 -1.52
N VAL A 116 -4.07 -2.60 -1.06
CA VAL A 116 -3.46 -2.19 0.21
C VAL A 116 -3.17 -0.70 0.20
N ARG A 117 -2.63 -0.17 -0.90
CA ARG A 117 -2.38 1.26 -1.06
C ARG A 117 -3.67 2.09 -0.97
N GLN A 118 -4.74 1.65 -1.62
CA GLN A 118 -6.04 2.33 -1.56
C GLN A 118 -6.59 2.35 -0.13
N ILE A 119 -6.51 1.23 0.60
CA ILE A 119 -6.92 1.17 2.01
C ILE A 119 -6.07 2.10 2.88
N GLU A 120 -4.75 2.04 2.76
CA GLU A 120 -3.84 2.86 3.58
C GLU A 120 -4.13 4.36 3.45
N LEU A 121 -4.36 4.85 2.22
CA LEU A 121 -4.71 6.26 1.97
C LEU A 121 -6.02 6.66 2.66
N GLN A 122 -7.03 5.79 2.63
CA GLN A 122 -8.36 6.09 3.16
C GLN A 122 -8.41 5.92 4.69
N VAL A 123 -7.62 5.00 5.26
CA VAL A 123 -7.53 4.75 6.70
C VAL A 123 -6.94 5.92 7.46
N ARG A 124 -6.14 6.79 6.82
CA ARG A 124 -5.64 8.02 7.45
C ARG A 124 -6.76 8.94 7.94
N GLY A 125 -7.77 9.18 7.10
CA GLY A 125 -8.92 10.02 7.49
C GLY A 125 -9.72 9.40 8.63
N LEU A 126 -9.91 8.08 8.59
CA LEU A 126 -10.60 7.35 9.65
C LEU A 126 -9.81 7.34 10.96
N ALA A 127 -8.49 7.19 10.91
CA ALA A 127 -7.63 7.18 12.09
C ALA A 127 -7.72 8.50 12.85
N ASN A 128 -7.77 9.65 12.15
CA ASN A 128 -7.96 10.96 12.77
C ASN A 128 -9.33 11.09 13.46
N LEU A 129 -10.39 10.54 12.87
CA LEU A 129 -11.73 10.55 13.47
C LEU A 129 -11.79 9.66 14.72
N GLU A 130 -11.08 8.54 14.70
CA GLU A 130 -10.98 7.59 15.82
C GLU A 130 -9.95 7.98 16.88
N GLU A 131 -9.16 9.03 16.64
CA GLU A 131 -8.17 9.53 17.60
C GLU A 131 -8.87 10.09 18.84
N GLY A 132 -8.41 9.68 20.01
CA GLY A 132 -9.01 10.05 21.30
C GLY A 132 -10.38 9.42 21.58
N VAL A 133 -10.75 8.33 20.88
CA VAL A 133 -11.89 7.48 21.26
C VAL A 133 -11.48 6.59 22.44
N GLU A 134 -11.28 7.21 23.61
CA GLU A 134 -11.04 6.53 24.88
C GLU A 134 -12.08 6.99 25.92
N GLY A 135 -12.96 6.08 26.32
CA GLY A 135 -13.97 6.31 27.35
C GLY A 135 -15.36 6.73 26.83
N PRO A 136 -16.34 6.84 27.74
CA PRO A 136 -17.76 7.03 27.43
C PRO A 136 -18.16 8.49 27.06
N ALA A 137 -17.20 9.40 26.92
CA ALA A 137 -17.46 10.83 26.72
C ALA A 137 -17.26 11.28 25.26
N ILE A 138 -17.65 10.46 24.28
CA ILE A 138 -17.58 10.83 22.87
C ILE A 138 -18.84 11.61 22.50
N GLU A 139 -18.69 12.78 21.90
CA GLU A 139 -19.81 13.55 21.36
C GLU A 139 -20.60 12.73 20.32
N ILE A 140 -21.93 12.78 20.40
CA ILE A 140 -22.85 12.03 19.53
C ILE A 140 -22.51 12.25 18.04
N GLU A 141 -22.22 13.49 17.64
CA GLU A 141 -21.87 13.83 16.26
C GLU A 141 -20.56 13.18 15.81
N LYS A 142 -19.56 13.12 16.70
CA LYS A 142 -18.29 12.43 16.44
C LYS A 142 -18.53 10.93 16.30
N ALA A 143 -19.34 10.32 17.17
CA ALA A 143 -19.69 8.90 17.08
C ALA A 143 -20.40 8.56 15.76
N LEU A 144 -21.41 9.35 15.38
CA LEU A 144 -22.12 9.19 14.10
C LEU A 144 -21.20 9.37 12.89
N SER A 145 -20.25 10.32 12.97
CA SER A 145 -19.26 10.56 11.92
C SER A 145 -18.30 9.38 11.75
N ILE A 146 -17.82 8.79 12.86
CA ILE A 146 -16.99 7.58 12.84
C ILE A 146 -17.76 6.42 12.21
N ILE A 147 -19.00 6.17 12.64
CA ILE A 147 -19.84 5.09 12.11
C ILE A 147 -20.04 5.27 10.60
N ALA A 148 -20.42 6.47 10.16
CA ALA A 148 -20.65 6.76 8.76
C ALA A 148 -19.37 6.59 7.93
N ALA A 149 -18.21 7.06 8.42
CA ALA A 149 -16.93 6.89 7.76
C ALA A 149 -16.52 5.42 7.64
N ARG A 150 -16.64 4.64 8.74
CA ARG A 150 -16.37 3.20 8.73
C ARG A 150 -17.28 2.47 7.75
N THR A 151 -18.60 2.70 7.81
CA THR A 151 -19.60 2.09 6.93
C THR A 151 -19.32 2.42 5.47
N LYS A 152 -19.04 3.69 5.15
CA LYS A 152 -18.68 4.09 3.79
C LYS A 152 -17.46 3.30 3.30
N MET A 153 -16.37 3.29 4.05
CA MET A 153 -15.15 2.60 3.62
C MET A 153 -15.33 1.08 3.53
N SER A 154 -15.96 0.45 4.52
CA SER A 154 -16.16 -1.00 4.51
C SER A 154 -17.11 -1.44 3.39
N GLU A 155 -18.23 -0.76 3.21
CA GLU A 155 -19.29 -1.20 2.30
C GLU A 155 -19.09 -0.72 0.85
N THR A 156 -18.39 0.40 0.61
CA THR A 156 -18.17 0.91 -0.76
C THR A 156 -16.81 0.59 -1.34
N ILE A 157 -15.80 0.27 -0.52
CA ILE A 157 -14.42 0.00 -1.00
C ILE A 157 -14.06 -1.46 -0.80
N ILE A 158 -14.26 -2.00 0.40
CA ILE A 158 -13.77 -3.34 0.75
C ILE A 158 -14.77 -4.43 0.34
N ALA A 159 -16.05 -4.26 0.68
CA ALA A 159 -17.08 -5.27 0.40
C ALA A 159 -17.20 -5.64 -1.09
N PRO A 160 -17.18 -4.70 -2.05
CA PRO A 160 -17.26 -5.04 -3.48
C PRO A 160 -16.09 -5.92 -3.94
N VAL A 161 -14.88 -5.67 -3.43
CA VAL A 161 -13.68 -6.44 -3.76
C VAL A 161 -13.76 -7.86 -3.18
N ILE A 162 -14.22 -7.99 -1.93
CA ILE A 162 -14.47 -9.31 -1.32
C ILE A 162 -15.51 -10.09 -2.11
N GLU A 163 -16.60 -9.44 -2.52
CA GLU A 163 -17.69 -10.12 -3.23
C GLU A 163 -17.22 -10.66 -4.59
N GLU A 164 -16.41 -9.91 -5.33
CA GLU A 164 -15.80 -10.41 -6.58
C GLU A 164 -14.76 -11.52 -6.31
N TRP A 165 -13.95 -11.39 -5.26
CA TRP A 165 -12.99 -12.44 -4.89
C TRP A 165 -13.70 -13.75 -4.58
N LEU A 166 -14.76 -13.72 -3.77
CA LEU A 166 -15.57 -14.90 -3.44
C LEU A 166 -16.23 -15.56 -4.66
N LYS A 167 -16.61 -14.79 -5.68
CA LYS A 167 -17.16 -15.35 -6.94
C LYS A 167 -16.13 -16.14 -7.73
N GLU A 168 -14.87 -15.69 -7.74
CA GLU A 168 -13.78 -16.36 -8.47
C GLU A 168 -13.09 -17.46 -7.65
N HIS A 169 -13.44 -17.60 -6.37
CA HIS A 169 -12.90 -18.60 -5.43
C HIS A 169 -13.99 -19.56 -4.94
N PRO A 170 -14.24 -20.66 -5.68
CA PRO A 170 -15.29 -21.62 -5.33
C PRO A 170 -15.15 -22.14 -3.90
N LYS A 171 -16.29 -22.22 -3.20
CA LYS A 171 -16.42 -22.72 -1.82
C LYS A 171 -15.50 -22.00 -0.80
N ALA A 172 -14.96 -20.83 -1.13
CA ALA A 172 -14.18 -20.05 -0.18
C ALA A 172 -15.08 -19.51 0.93
N THR A 173 -14.56 -19.53 2.15
CA THR A 173 -15.21 -19.05 3.36
C THR A 173 -14.78 -17.63 3.69
N SER A 174 -15.49 -17.01 4.63
CA SER A 174 -15.09 -15.71 5.18
C SER A 174 -13.72 -15.73 5.86
N LYS A 175 -13.28 -16.88 6.38
CA LYS A 175 -11.94 -17.05 6.92
C LYS A 175 -10.87 -17.04 5.82
N ASP A 176 -11.14 -17.66 4.68
CA ASP A 176 -10.21 -17.63 3.54
C ASP A 176 -9.99 -16.18 3.07
N VAL A 177 -11.07 -15.38 3.00
CA VAL A 177 -10.98 -13.93 2.73
C VAL A 177 -10.11 -13.24 3.77
N LEU A 178 -10.39 -13.46 5.06
CA LEU A 178 -9.64 -12.83 6.14
C LEU A 178 -8.15 -13.19 6.07
N ILE A 179 -7.82 -14.43 5.75
CA ILE A 179 -6.44 -14.89 5.60
C ILE A 179 -5.77 -14.19 4.41
N SER A 180 -6.36 -14.30 3.21
CA SER A 180 -5.78 -13.76 1.97
C SER A 180 -5.58 -12.24 2.04
N PHE A 181 -6.63 -11.51 2.40
CA PHE A 181 -6.58 -10.06 2.50
C PHE A 181 -5.84 -9.59 3.75
N GLY A 182 -6.01 -10.27 4.88
CA GLY A 182 -5.35 -9.88 6.12
C GLY A 182 -3.85 -10.02 6.05
N GLN A 183 -3.32 -11.03 5.35
CA GLN A 183 -1.90 -11.13 5.07
C GLN A 183 -1.43 -10.03 4.12
N GLY A 184 -2.17 -9.75 3.05
CA GLY A 184 -1.86 -8.64 2.14
C GLY A 184 -1.73 -7.31 2.87
N ILE A 185 -2.71 -7.00 3.72
CA ILE A 185 -2.80 -5.76 4.49
C ILE A 185 -1.72 -5.64 5.56
N THR A 186 -1.48 -6.71 6.34
CA THR A 186 -0.67 -6.61 7.56
C THR A 186 0.74 -7.19 7.42
N LYS A 187 0.97 -8.02 6.41
CA LYS A 187 2.19 -8.83 6.21
C LYS A 187 2.52 -9.71 7.42
N TRP A 188 1.53 -10.06 8.24
CA TRP A 188 1.72 -10.96 9.38
C TRP A 188 1.98 -12.40 8.92
N ASN A 189 2.83 -13.10 9.66
CA ASN A 189 3.12 -14.51 9.40
C ASN A 189 1.86 -15.38 9.59
N MET A 190 1.58 -16.26 8.63
CA MET A 190 0.45 -17.20 8.59
C MET A 190 0.28 -17.97 9.92
N SER A 191 1.38 -18.46 10.48
CA SER A 191 1.39 -19.24 11.73
C SER A 191 0.79 -18.50 12.93
N THR A 192 0.86 -17.17 12.94
CA THR A 192 0.39 -16.33 14.05
C THR A 192 -0.93 -15.62 13.75
N LEU A 193 -1.42 -15.74 12.53
CA LEU A 193 -2.48 -14.89 11.98
C LEU A 193 -3.80 -15.05 12.73
N ASN A 194 -4.25 -16.29 12.96
CA ASN A 194 -5.49 -16.58 13.67
C ASN A 194 -5.50 -16.03 15.11
N GLY A 195 -4.38 -16.16 15.84
CA GLY A 195 -4.26 -15.63 17.19
C GLY A 195 -4.38 -14.11 17.23
N LYS A 196 -3.76 -13.42 16.24
CA LYS A 196 -3.90 -11.97 16.10
C LYS A 196 -5.32 -11.57 15.68
N PHE A 197 -5.99 -12.36 14.83
CA PHE A 197 -7.37 -12.09 14.45
C PHE A 197 -8.33 -12.10 15.64
N ILE A 198 -8.18 -13.02 16.59
CA ILE A 198 -8.99 -13.04 17.82
C ILE A 198 -8.79 -11.75 18.63
N GLN A 199 -7.55 -11.27 18.76
CA GLN A 199 -7.27 -10.01 19.46
C GLN A 199 -7.88 -8.80 18.75
N VAL A 200 -7.81 -8.77 17.42
CA VAL A 200 -8.45 -7.73 16.60
C VAL A 200 -9.97 -7.78 16.73
N GLN A 201 -10.58 -8.96 16.67
CA GLN A 201 -12.03 -9.17 16.80
C GLN A 201 -12.56 -8.54 18.09
N ARG A 202 -11.86 -8.78 19.21
CA ARG A 202 -12.22 -8.18 20.50
C ARG A 202 -12.11 -6.66 20.50
N ARG A 203 -11.04 -6.11 19.88
CA ARG A 203 -10.82 -4.66 19.79
C ARG A 203 -11.87 -3.96 18.92
N ILE A 204 -12.21 -4.52 17.75
CA ILE A 204 -13.23 -3.94 16.89
C ILE A 204 -14.62 -4.00 17.54
N GLN A 205 -14.96 -5.10 18.23
CA GLN A 205 -16.19 -5.15 19.01
C GLN A 205 -16.21 -4.13 20.15
N ALA A 206 -15.08 -3.96 20.86
CA ALA A 206 -14.98 -2.95 21.92
C ALA A 206 -15.19 -1.54 21.37
N LEU A 207 -14.60 -1.19 20.22
CA LEU A 207 -14.83 0.08 19.54
C LEU A 207 -16.32 0.31 19.26
N PHE A 208 -17.01 -0.67 18.66
CA PHE A 208 -18.43 -0.53 18.37
C PHE A 208 -19.31 -0.46 19.62
N ARG A 209 -18.94 -1.12 20.72
CA ARG A 209 -19.63 -0.98 22.02
C ARG A 209 -19.48 0.42 22.59
N VAL A 210 -18.29 1.02 22.53
CA VAL A 210 -18.07 2.41 22.98
C VAL A 210 -18.88 3.40 22.13
N LEU A 211 -18.89 3.21 20.81
CA LEU A 211 -19.71 4.03 19.91
C LEU A 211 -21.21 3.87 20.20
N ARG A 212 -21.66 2.65 20.47
CA ARG A 212 -23.04 2.36 20.88
C ARG A 212 -23.41 3.09 22.16
N GLU A 213 -22.59 3.01 23.21
CA GLU A 213 -22.83 3.66 24.50
C GLU A 213 -22.98 5.18 24.36
N SER A 214 -22.16 5.79 23.49
CA SER A 214 -22.21 7.23 23.21
C SER A 214 -23.56 7.66 22.58
N LEU A 215 -24.21 6.75 21.85
CA LEU A 215 -25.51 6.98 21.21
C LEU A 215 -26.72 6.66 22.11
N LEU A 216 -26.53 6.03 23.28
CA LEU A 216 -27.62 5.72 24.23
C LEU A 216 -28.06 6.93 25.07
N THR A 217 -27.42 8.08 24.87
CA THR A 217 -27.84 9.35 25.50
C THR A 217 -29.30 9.65 25.10
N PRO A 218 -30.18 10.08 26.03
CA PRO A 218 -31.60 10.28 25.74
C PRO A 218 -31.81 11.40 24.72
N SER A 219 -31.97 11.00 23.47
CA SER A 219 -32.37 11.86 22.36
C SER A 219 -33.34 11.08 21.49
N ASP A 220 -34.59 11.55 21.44
CA ASP A 220 -35.70 10.95 20.68
C ASP A 220 -35.51 11.17 19.17
N SER A 221 -34.53 10.50 18.58
CA SER A 221 -34.24 10.61 17.15
C SER A 221 -34.32 9.24 16.49
N PHE A 222 -35.27 9.08 15.57
CA PHE A 222 -35.44 7.88 14.75
C PHE A 222 -34.15 7.47 14.00
N THR A 223 -33.29 8.44 13.68
CA THR A 223 -31.99 8.18 13.04
C THR A 223 -30.98 7.52 13.98
N MET A 224 -31.10 7.75 15.29
CA MET A 224 -30.24 7.15 16.32
C MET A 224 -30.66 5.72 16.62
N ASP A 225 -31.97 5.44 16.67
CA ASP A 225 -32.50 4.08 16.80
C ASP A 225 -32.05 3.18 15.63
N GLY A 226 -32.12 3.70 14.40
CA GLY A 226 -31.63 2.99 13.22
C GLY A 226 -30.12 2.75 13.22
N ALA A 227 -29.34 3.72 13.73
CA ALA A 227 -27.89 3.58 13.88
C ALA A 227 -27.52 2.55 14.95
N LEU A 228 -28.21 2.56 16.10
CA LEU A 228 -28.04 1.60 17.18
C LEU A 228 -28.35 0.17 16.73
N GLY A 229 -29.48 -0.06 16.04
CA GLY A 229 -29.80 -1.38 15.50
C GLY A 229 -28.74 -1.90 14.53
N ARG A 230 -28.21 -1.04 13.66
CA ARG A 230 -27.13 -1.40 12.72
C ARG A 230 -25.81 -1.73 13.40
N ILE A 231 -25.49 -1.07 14.53
CA ILE A 231 -24.31 -1.37 15.34
C ILE A 231 -24.49 -2.68 16.09
N ASP A 232 -25.66 -2.92 16.68
CA ASP A 232 -25.95 -4.13 17.45
C ASP A 232 -25.84 -5.37 16.56
N THR A 233 -26.46 -5.34 15.38
CA THR A 233 -26.29 -6.39 14.38
C THR A 233 -24.82 -6.59 14.00
N LEU A 234 -24.06 -5.50 13.79
CA LEU A 234 -22.65 -5.61 13.41
C LEU A 234 -21.78 -6.19 14.55
N ILE A 235 -22.06 -5.86 15.81
CA ILE A 235 -21.35 -6.42 16.97
C ILE A 235 -21.58 -7.94 17.05
N GLU A 236 -22.83 -8.37 16.84
CA GLU A 236 -23.20 -9.80 16.80
C GLU A 236 -22.52 -10.51 15.64
N GLU A 237 -22.56 -9.94 14.43
CA GLU A 237 -21.92 -10.50 13.24
C GLU A 237 -20.40 -10.61 13.40
N LEU A 238 -19.75 -9.60 13.98
CA LEU A 238 -18.33 -9.62 14.34
C LEU A 238 -18.01 -10.64 15.44
N GLY A 239 -19.01 -11.12 16.19
CA GLY A 239 -18.85 -12.13 17.23
C GLY A 239 -18.92 -13.57 16.73
N ARG A 240 -19.33 -13.79 15.48
CA ARG A 240 -19.41 -15.13 14.89
C ARG A 240 -18.03 -15.74 14.64
N PRO A 241 -17.93 -17.08 14.50
CA PRO A 241 -16.72 -17.73 14.00
C PRO A 241 -16.27 -17.13 12.66
N PHE A 242 -14.97 -17.07 12.39
CA PHE A 242 -14.42 -16.43 11.18
C PHE A 242 -14.97 -17.03 9.89
N ASP A 243 -15.26 -18.33 9.89
CA ASP A 243 -15.82 -19.05 8.74
C ASP A 243 -17.28 -18.62 8.42
N GLU A 244 -18.00 -18.10 9.41
CA GLU A 244 -19.44 -17.76 9.36
C GLU A 244 -19.72 -16.25 9.42
N MET A 245 -18.68 -15.42 9.44
CA MET A 245 -18.85 -13.98 9.38
C MET A 245 -19.49 -13.59 8.05
N ASN A 246 -20.40 -12.62 8.06
CA ASN A 246 -20.93 -12.09 6.81
C ASN A 246 -19.92 -11.11 6.16
N GLN A 247 -20.11 -10.80 4.88
CA GLN A 247 -19.22 -9.92 4.13
C GLN A 247 -19.09 -8.53 4.76
N ARG A 248 -20.16 -8.02 5.37
CA ARG A 248 -20.17 -6.74 6.07
C ARG A 248 -19.21 -6.74 7.26
N ALA A 249 -19.31 -7.73 8.14
CA ALA A 249 -18.41 -7.89 9.29
C ALA A 249 -16.97 -8.12 8.85
N VAL A 250 -16.73 -8.97 7.84
CA VAL A 250 -15.39 -9.18 7.26
C VAL A 250 -14.81 -7.86 6.75
N SER A 251 -15.60 -7.04 6.06
CA SER A 251 -15.15 -5.75 5.53
C SER A 251 -14.76 -4.78 6.65
N HIS A 252 -15.59 -4.68 7.70
CA HIS A 252 -15.27 -3.87 8.87
C HIS A 252 -14.04 -4.39 9.64
N PHE A 253 -13.85 -5.71 9.69
CA PHE A 253 -12.70 -6.35 10.29
C PHE A 253 -11.41 -6.03 9.52
N LEU A 254 -11.41 -6.23 8.19
CA LEU A 254 -10.27 -5.90 7.32
C LEU A 254 -9.90 -4.41 7.41
N LEU A 255 -10.90 -3.54 7.49
CA LEU A 255 -10.69 -2.11 7.73
C LEU A 255 -9.98 -1.85 9.08
N HIS A 256 -10.28 -2.63 10.12
CA HIS A 256 -9.70 -2.44 11.44
C HIS A 256 -8.26 -2.94 11.56
N ILE A 257 -7.88 -3.98 10.82
CA ILE A 257 -6.49 -4.49 10.80
C ILE A 257 -5.56 -3.64 9.92
N ALA A 258 -6.13 -2.80 9.05
CA ALA A 258 -5.35 -1.93 8.20
C ALA A 258 -4.37 -1.09 9.03
N PRO A 259 -3.07 -1.10 8.68
CA PRO A 259 -2.06 -0.38 9.45
C PRO A 259 -2.42 1.11 9.47
N ARG A 260 -2.69 1.62 10.68
CA ARG A 260 -2.89 3.05 10.88
C ARG A 260 -1.52 3.72 10.73
N GLN A 261 -1.42 4.69 9.84
CA GLN A 261 -0.28 5.60 9.88
C GLN A 261 -0.38 6.36 11.20
N ALA A 262 0.47 6.01 12.17
CA ALA A 262 0.54 6.74 13.42
C ALA A 262 0.81 8.21 13.08
N THR A 263 -0.11 9.10 13.46
CA THR A 263 0.12 10.55 13.53
C THR A 263 1.41 10.76 14.34
N GLY A 264 2.50 11.10 13.65
CA GLY A 264 3.84 11.24 14.25
C GLY A 264 4.94 10.30 13.71
N ARG A 265 4.67 9.43 12.73
CA ARG A 265 5.73 8.73 11.99
C ARG A 265 5.76 9.21 10.55
N GLY A 266 6.78 10.02 10.23
CA GLY A 266 7.05 10.51 8.88
C GLY A 266 6.94 9.41 7.83
N ASP A 267 6.45 9.80 6.65
CA ASP A 267 6.18 8.96 5.48
C ASP A 267 7.19 7.82 5.36
N ARG A 268 6.77 6.61 5.75
CA ARG A 268 7.58 5.41 5.56
C ARG A 268 7.49 4.97 4.12
N SER A 269 8.33 5.53 3.28
CA SER A 269 8.65 4.92 2.00
C SER A 269 9.47 3.64 2.23
N PRO A 270 9.27 2.55 1.46
CA PRO A 270 10.17 1.40 1.49
C PRO A 270 11.62 1.76 1.10
N TYR A 271 11.85 2.95 0.54
CA TYR A 271 13.16 3.44 0.13
C TYR A 271 13.90 4.25 1.21
N VAL A 272 13.19 4.75 2.24
CA VAL A 272 13.76 5.58 3.31
C VAL A 272 13.09 5.26 4.65
N SER A 273 13.88 4.77 5.61
CA SER A 273 13.42 4.55 6.98
C SER A 273 13.62 5.82 7.82
N VAL A 274 12.54 6.55 8.08
CA VAL A 274 12.50 7.60 9.11
C VAL A 274 12.55 6.92 10.49
N GLY A 275 13.72 6.99 11.12
CA GLY A 275 13.98 6.43 12.44
C GLY A 275 13.49 7.34 13.57
N VAL A 276 13.33 6.76 14.76
CA VAL A 276 13.13 7.51 16.02
C VAL A 276 14.46 8.14 16.43
N THR A 277 14.38 9.35 17.02
CA THR A 277 15.46 10.10 17.67
C THR A 277 16.47 9.20 18.40
N SER A 278 17.71 9.20 17.91
CA SER A 278 18.84 8.65 18.64
C SER A 278 19.50 9.77 19.43
N THR A 279 19.17 9.89 20.71
CA THR A 279 19.89 10.75 21.65
C THR A 279 21.22 10.09 22.05
N ARG A 280 22.19 10.08 21.15
CA ARG A 280 23.57 9.68 21.47
C ARG A 280 24.51 10.89 21.39
N GLY A 281 24.64 11.55 22.55
CA GLY A 281 25.75 12.45 22.89
C GLY A 281 25.74 13.82 22.22
N ASN A 282 25.20 14.84 22.92
CA ASN A 282 25.38 16.30 22.72
C ASN A 282 25.39 16.89 21.30
N LYS A 283 25.00 16.13 20.29
CA LYS A 283 24.68 16.56 18.94
C LYS A 283 23.25 16.10 18.73
N ALA A 284 22.30 17.02 18.86
CA ALA A 284 20.99 16.81 18.29
C ALA A 284 21.22 16.70 16.78
N GLU A 285 21.16 15.48 16.24
CA GLU A 285 20.98 15.32 14.80
C GLU A 285 19.66 16.01 14.44
N PRO A 286 19.60 16.84 13.39
CA PRO A 286 18.35 17.47 12.98
C PRO A 286 17.30 16.38 12.67
N ASP A 287 16.07 16.61 13.10
CA ASP A 287 14.96 15.67 12.93
C ASP A 287 14.81 15.29 11.45
N LEU A 288 15.05 14.02 11.12
CA LEU A 288 14.93 13.50 9.75
C LEU A 288 13.46 13.15 9.46
N SER A 289 12.62 14.16 9.28
CA SER A 289 11.17 14.07 9.09
C SER A 289 10.72 13.98 7.61
N SER A 290 11.59 14.39 6.69
CA SER A 290 11.31 14.61 5.26
C SER A 290 12.41 13.97 4.38
N PRO A 291 12.09 13.51 3.15
CA PRO A 291 13.10 13.04 2.19
C PRO A 291 14.24 14.04 1.95
N PHE A 292 13.97 15.34 2.09
CA PHE A 292 14.96 16.41 1.93
C PHE A 292 15.92 16.52 3.12
N ASP A 293 15.53 16.10 4.33
CA ASP A 293 16.43 16.04 5.48
C ASP A 293 17.53 14.98 5.24
N PHE A 294 17.17 13.86 4.59
CA PHE A 294 18.13 12.84 4.16
C PHE A 294 19.04 13.35 3.05
N LEU A 295 18.47 14.06 2.06
CA LEU A 295 19.24 14.65 0.97
C LEU A 295 20.28 15.64 1.50
N GLU A 296 19.89 16.54 2.39
CA GLU A 296 20.78 17.52 3.02
C GLU A 296 21.92 16.84 3.80
N ARG A 297 21.58 15.86 4.64
CA ARG A 297 22.57 15.08 5.40
C ARG A 297 23.53 14.36 4.46
N ASP A 298 23.02 13.69 3.45
CA ASP A 298 23.81 12.87 2.55
C ASP A 298 24.72 13.72 1.65
N VAL A 299 24.28 14.92 1.24
CA VAL A 299 25.13 15.94 0.60
C VAL A 299 26.26 16.38 1.54
N LYS A 300 25.95 16.72 2.80
CA LYS A 300 26.97 17.10 3.80
C LYS A 300 27.97 15.96 4.09
N LEU A 301 27.51 14.71 4.11
CA LEU A 301 28.36 13.53 4.31
C LEU A 301 29.23 13.23 3.09
N ALA A 302 28.68 13.38 1.89
CA ALA A 302 29.40 13.14 0.64
C ALA A 302 30.61 14.07 0.47
N LYS A 303 30.59 15.29 1.04
CA LYS A 303 31.76 16.19 1.09
C LYS A 303 33.01 15.56 1.73
N ARG A 304 32.84 14.56 2.62
CA ARG A 304 33.96 13.87 3.30
C ARG A 304 34.59 12.75 2.47
N ARG A 305 33.95 12.36 1.36
CA ARG A 305 34.45 11.34 0.41
C ARG A 305 35.13 12.03 -0.77
N ASN A 306 35.96 11.32 -1.53
CA ASN A 306 36.67 11.88 -2.69
C ASN A 306 36.46 11.04 -3.96
N GLY A 307 36.52 11.69 -5.13
CA GLY A 307 36.49 11.04 -6.44
C GLY A 307 35.23 10.18 -6.68
N ILE A 308 35.45 9.00 -7.27
CA ILE A 308 34.40 8.06 -7.69
C ILE A 308 33.49 7.64 -6.51
N GLU A 309 34.05 7.49 -5.30
CA GLU A 309 33.28 7.11 -4.12
C GLU A 309 32.23 8.17 -3.73
N ARG A 310 32.57 9.46 -3.92
CA ARG A 310 31.62 10.57 -3.72
C ARG A 310 30.50 10.52 -4.75
N GLU A 311 30.86 10.28 -6.01
CA GLU A 311 29.93 10.21 -7.13
C GLU A 311 28.91 9.07 -6.96
N GLU A 312 29.39 7.83 -6.75
CA GLU A 312 28.53 6.66 -6.59
C GLU A 312 27.59 6.82 -5.38
N TYR A 313 28.14 7.26 -4.24
CA TYR A 313 27.35 7.49 -3.05
C TYR A 313 26.24 8.51 -3.29
N LEU A 314 26.58 9.67 -3.87
CA LEU A 314 25.63 10.76 -4.01
C LEU A 314 24.55 10.42 -5.03
N LYS A 315 24.90 9.78 -6.15
CA LYS A 315 23.93 9.29 -7.15
C LYS A 315 22.98 8.26 -6.54
N GLU A 316 23.48 7.32 -5.74
CA GLU A 316 22.64 6.34 -5.04
C GLU A 316 21.65 7.00 -4.08
N LYS A 317 22.08 8.02 -3.32
CA LYS A 317 21.21 8.71 -2.36
C LYS A 317 20.18 9.63 -3.04
N ILE A 318 20.59 10.35 -4.07
CA ILE A 318 19.67 11.16 -4.89
C ILE A 318 18.61 10.26 -5.54
N ASP A 319 19.00 9.11 -6.09
CA ASP A 319 18.06 8.14 -6.68
C ASP A 319 17.04 7.66 -5.66
N ARG A 320 17.44 7.37 -4.42
CA ARG A 320 16.51 7.01 -3.34
C ARG A 320 15.51 8.12 -3.05
N VAL A 321 15.95 9.37 -2.93
CA VAL A 321 15.05 10.52 -2.68
C VAL A 321 14.08 10.70 -3.84
N LEU A 322 14.56 10.61 -5.08
CA LEU A 322 13.70 10.67 -6.28
C LEU A 322 12.66 9.55 -6.30
N ARG A 323 13.02 8.32 -5.92
CA ARG A 323 12.04 7.22 -5.79
C ARG A 323 10.96 7.52 -4.76
N VAL A 324 11.30 8.19 -3.64
CA VAL A 324 10.31 8.63 -2.65
C VAL A 324 9.38 9.70 -3.25
N LEU A 325 9.93 10.70 -3.96
CA LEU A 325 9.11 11.74 -4.58
C LEU A 325 8.20 11.20 -5.69
N ARG A 326 8.69 10.21 -6.46
CA ARG A 326 7.89 9.47 -7.44
C ARG A 326 6.79 8.64 -6.77
N TYR A 327 7.08 8.06 -5.60
CA TYR A 327 6.09 7.37 -4.77
C TYR A 327 4.99 8.33 -4.26
N GLN A 328 5.32 9.61 -4.06
CA GLN A 328 4.39 10.71 -3.75
C GLN A 328 3.73 11.35 -4.99
N GLU A 329 3.74 10.66 -6.14
CA GLU A 329 3.09 11.07 -7.40
C GLU A 329 3.64 12.33 -8.08
N ASN A 330 4.85 12.76 -7.70
CA ASN A 330 5.52 13.84 -8.41
C ASN A 330 6.02 13.36 -9.78
N THR A 331 5.93 14.22 -10.80
CA THR A 331 6.60 13.99 -12.08
C THR A 331 8.12 14.04 -11.91
N TYR A 332 8.90 13.54 -12.87
CA TYR A 332 10.36 13.66 -12.84
C TYR A 332 10.81 15.13 -12.76
N ALA A 333 10.14 16.00 -13.53
CA ALA A 333 10.37 17.43 -13.52
C ALA A 333 10.08 18.08 -12.16
N GLU A 334 8.92 17.78 -11.55
CA GLU A 334 8.55 18.29 -10.22
C GLU A 334 9.48 17.75 -9.13
N SER A 335 9.92 16.51 -9.24
CA SER A 335 10.83 15.90 -8.28
C SER A 335 12.21 16.58 -8.29
N VAL A 336 12.73 16.88 -9.49
CA VAL A 336 13.98 17.63 -9.65
C VAL A 336 13.82 19.06 -9.14
N GLU A 337 12.75 19.76 -9.52
CA GLU A 337 12.45 21.11 -9.03
C GLU A 337 12.42 21.18 -7.51
N LYS A 338 11.66 20.30 -6.85
CA LYS A 338 11.59 20.24 -5.38
C LYS A 338 12.95 19.95 -4.74
N CYS A 339 13.70 18.99 -5.28
CA CYS A 339 15.05 18.70 -4.79
C CYS A 339 15.98 19.92 -4.89
N LEU A 340 15.99 20.61 -6.02
CA LEU A 340 16.82 21.79 -6.22
C LEU A 340 16.44 22.89 -5.22
N THR A 341 15.16 23.26 -5.17
CA THR A 341 14.64 24.31 -4.25
C THR A 341 15.00 24.01 -2.80
N GLU A 342 14.80 22.78 -2.34
CA GLU A 342 15.11 22.37 -0.97
C GLU A 342 16.62 22.36 -0.69
N ILE A 343 17.46 21.97 -1.65
CA ILE A 343 18.93 22.05 -1.51
C ILE A 343 19.36 23.50 -1.30
N ILE A 344 18.82 24.44 -2.07
CA ILE A 344 19.18 25.86 -1.99
C ILE A 344 18.78 26.45 -0.64
N ASP A 345 17.51 26.25 -0.25
CA ASP A 345 16.95 26.79 0.98
C ASP A 345 17.70 26.23 2.20
N ARG A 346 17.92 24.92 2.25
CA ARG A 346 18.52 24.25 3.41
C ARG A 346 20.04 24.42 3.51
N LEU A 347 20.73 24.58 2.38
CA LEU A 347 22.18 24.82 2.38
C LEU A 347 22.55 26.30 2.32
N ASN A 348 21.56 27.20 2.36
CA ASN A 348 21.74 28.65 2.26
C ASN A 348 22.62 29.07 1.07
N LEU A 349 22.36 28.51 -0.11
CA LEU A 349 23.09 28.85 -1.33
C LEU A 349 22.64 30.23 -1.84
N VAL A 350 23.55 31.20 -1.83
CA VAL A 350 23.31 32.57 -2.35
C VAL A 350 23.77 32.64 -3.81
N ASP A 351 23.07 33.39 -4.65
CA ASP A 351 23.41 33.67 -6.07
C ASP A 351 23.29 32.52 -7.09
N THR A 352 22.48 31.49 -6.83
CA THR A 352 22.20 30.49 -7.88
C THR A 352 21.08 30.98 -8.80
N SER A 353 21.25 30.92 -10.12
CA SER A 353 20.19 31.20 -11.11
C SER A 353 19.22 30.01 -11.22
N VAL A 354 18.52 29.73 -10.12
CA VAL A 354 17.73 28.52 -9.88
C VAL A 354 16.61 28.38 -10.90
N ALA A 355 15.95 29.48 -11.24
CA ALA A 355 14.88 29.50 -12.23
C ALA A 355 15.36 29.01 -13.60
N VAL A 356 16.55 29.43 -14.03
CA VAL A 356 17.15 29.01 -15.31
C VAL A 356 17.54 27.53 -15.26
N VAL A 357 18.10 27.05 -14.15
CA VAL A 357 18.44 25.62 -13.99
C VAL A 357 17.18 24.76 -14.00
N ILE A 358 16.10 25.18 -13.33
CA ILE A 358 14.83 24.45 -13.30
C ILE A 358 14.20 24.40 -14.71
N GLU A 359 14.16 25.52 -15.43
CA GLU A 359 13.62 25.55 -16.80
C GLU A 359 14.42 24.66 -17.76
N ASN A 360 15.75 24.73 -17.70
CA ASN A 360 16.62 23.87 -18.49
C ASN A 360 16.44 22.38 -18.13
N SER A 361 16.27 22.07 -16.85
CA SER A 361 16.03 20.72 -16.36
C SER A 361 14.68 20.17 -16.84
N LYS A 362 13.62 21.00 -16.81
CA LYS A 362 12.30 20.65 -17.34
C LYS A 362 12.36 20.34 -18.84
N ALA A 363 13.08 21.16 -19.61
CA ALA A 363 13.27 20.94 -21.04
C ALA A 363 14.07 19.65 -21.33
N ALA A 364 15.16 19.40 -20.60
CA ALA A 364 15.99 18.20 -20.76
C ALA A 364 15.25 16.91 -20.42
N ILE A 365 14.42 16.91 -19.37
CA ILE A 365 13.61 15.75 -18.98
C ILE A 365 12.49 15.50 -20.01
N ALA A 366 11.89 16.56 -20.56
CA ALA A 366 10.83 16.43 -21.56
C ALA A 366 11.33 15.85 -22.89
N SER A 367 12.55 16.22 -23.32
CA SER A 367 13.18 15.72 -24.55
C SER A 367 13.81 14.33 -24.43
N THR A 368 13.94 13.79 -23.21
CA THR A 368 14.52 12.46 -22.94
C THR A 368 13.47 11.35 -23.05
N PRO A 369 13.78 10.18 -23.65
CA PRO A 369 12.90 9.02 -23.64
C PRO A 369 12.54 8.57 -22.23
N GLU A 370 11.30 8.11 -22.02
CA GLU A 370 10.78 7.71 -20.71
C GLU A 370 11.69 6.81 -19.86
N PRO A 371 12.34 5.74 -20.39
CA PRO A 371 13.19 4.87 -19.57
C PRO A 371 14.47 5.57 -19.05
N GLU A 372 14.91 6.66 -19.69
CA GLU A 372 16.14 7.37 -19.33
C GLU A 372 15.88 8.56 -18.40
N ARG A 373 14.60 8.96 -18.22
CA ARG A 373 14.20 10.12 -17.40
C ARG A 373 14.60 10.00 -15.94
N ALA A 374 14.63 8.79 -15.39
CA ALA A 374 15.08 8.57 -14.01
C ALA A 374 16.58 8.85 -13.87
N LYS A 375 17.39 8.33 -14.81
CA LYS A 375 18.86 8.48 -14.79
C LYS A 375 19.28 9.93 -15.00
N ILE A 376 18.64 10.64 -15.94
CA ILE A 376 18.94 12.05 -16.19
C ILE A 376 18.54 12.94 -14.99
N SER A 377 17.43 12.62 -14.29
CA SER A 377 17.01 13.35 -13.10
C SER A 377 18.03 13.25 -11.97
N VAL A 378 18.63 12.07 -11.77
CA VAL A 378 19.72 11.87 -10.80
C VAL A 378 20.94 12.71 -11.18
N LEU A 379 21.31 12.71 -12.46
CA LEU A 379 22.47 13.45 -12.97
C LEU A 379 22.30 14.97 -12.79
N ILE A 380 21.14 15.51 -13.13
CA ILE A 380 20.85 16.95 -12.98
C ILE A 380 21.06 17.42 -11.54
N ILE A 381 20.52 16.68 -10.56
CA ILE A 381 20.66 17.03 -9.14
C ILE A 381 22.11 16.84 -8.68
N TYR A 382 22.78 15.78 -9.14
CA TYR A 382 24.19 15.51 -8.83
C TYR A 382 25.11 16.63 -9.33
N ASP A 383 24.94 17.04 -10.59
CA ASP A 383 25.73 18.10 -11.23
C ASP A 383 25.48 19.44 -10.53
N PHE A 384 24.23 19.73 -10.17
CA PHE A 384 23.87 20.91 -9.41
C PHE A 384 24.55 20.96 -8.04
N VAL A 385 24.52 19.86 -7.28
CA VAL A 385 25.19 19.77 -5.98
C VAL A 385 26.70 19.91 -6.15
N THR A 386 27.28 19.25 -7.14
CA THR A 386 28.73 19.30 -7.37
C THR A 386 29.19 20.72 -7.69
N LEU A 387 28.49 21.40 -8.60
CA LEU A 387 28.84 22.75 -9.03
C LEU A 387 28.61 23.80 -7.94
N ASN A 388 27.47 23.76 -7.24
CA ASN A 388 27.03 24.85 -6.36
C ASN A 388 27.32 24.60 -4.87
N VAL A 389 27.51 23.34 -4.45
CA VAL A 389 27.76 23.00 -3.02
C VAL A 389 29.23 22.64 -2.78
N TYR A 390 29.88 21.93 -3.71
CA TYR A 390 31.29 21.54 -3.55
C TYR A 390 32.27 22.47 -4.28
N GLY A 391 31.84 23.17 -5.33
CA GLY A 391 32.70 24.02 -6.14
C GLY A 391 33.63 23.24 -7.07
N VAL A 392 34.45 23.95 -7.84
CA VAL A 392 35.27 23.42 -8.96
C VAL A 392 36.41 22.47 -8.51
N GLU A 393 36.65 22.28 -7.21
CA GLU A 393 37.71 21.38 -6.68
C GLU A 393 37.37 19.87 -6.75
N ALA A 394 36.29 19.48 -7.44
CA ALA A 394 35.87 18.07 -7.57
C ALA A 394 36.08 17.48 -8.98
N SER A 395 37.07 17.97 -9.73
CA SER A 395 37.51 17.39 -11.01
C SER A 395 38.80 16.60 -10.84
#